data_AF-A0BFF6-F1
#
_entry.id   AF-A0BFF6-F1
#
_cell.length_a   1.000
_cell.length_b   1.000
_cell.length_c   1.000
_cell.angle_alpha   90.00
_cell.angle_beta   90.00
_cell.angle_gamma   90.00
#
_symmetry.space_group_name_H-M   'P 1'
#
loop_
_entity.id
_entity.type
_entity.pdbx_description
1 polymer ?
#
loop_
_entity_poly.entity_id
_entity_poly.type
_entity_poly.pdbx_seq_one_letter_code
_entity_poly.pdbx_strand_id
1 'polypeptide(L)'
;MKNRKSIKNQFRLIHLFELVYKQFQWSIEAEYQHIQQINNCLMYIDPADTKAWAEELKEYQGNRKQKVDFQKPKIFTQKEMKLKQTEFNPVLQTYQNQERDVKEKEKDFQKTSTLAQKKMEMVKKYLHEYDLVNLEQVQGIERPDEREKTKQCLLPPNFNDYNIITNEKKSEEYYKNMKVVVQKRVHEKPVINRNKRDFNIITNKFLDNHEIKALEQEAAVMSDINDKCKRVRNYDIVAGSFYNDDQEWEYQQKLKQDQLNHGKHFNDRFPPSWKFRESVYLDQTKEIPEEIKMIDEINRNHKKRYEVRHVLENEYRERDLQDQLRTQDRLIKRHKYDDLIKKYDKEFDIITLEKPEIDHIVKALPPKPPLNSWDKVQMTKSVSDAPIHEVSIPEGIDFKDNGQNQNESQGRVRFPQVHRQGSEKSQKSISKSNKSGPKSIAQSLKSNIQGTEIKSGGFF
;
A
#
# COMPACT_ATOMS: atom_id res chain seq x y z
N MET A 1 8.03 81.79 63.06
CA MET A 1 8.18 81.20 61.71
C MET A 1 7.92 79.67 61.60
N LYS A 2 7.47 78.95 62.65
CA LYS A 2 7.23 77.49 62.58
C LYS A 2 5.83 77.05 62.08
N ASN A 3 4.81 77.94 62.09
CA ASN A 3 3.43 77.58 61.71
C ASN A 3 3.11 77.58 60.20
N ARG A 4 3.94 78.19 59.32
CA ARG A 4 3.67 78.20 57.87
C ARG A 4 4.04 76.90 57.14
N LYS A 5 4.89 76.04 57.73
CA LYS A 5 5.23 74.73 57.14
C LYS A 5 4.14 73.67 57.37
N SER A 6 3.38 73.78 58.47
CA SER A 6 2.30 72.84 58.79
C SER A 6 1.11 72.94 57.80
N ILE A 7 0.69 74.16 57.47
CA ILE A 7 -0.46 74.39 56.57
C ILE A 7 -0.14 73.94 55.14
N LYS A 8 1.10 74.13 54.65
CA LYS A 8 1.51 73.64 53.32
C LYS A 8 1.51 72.11 53.21
N ASN A 9 1.80 71.40 54.30
CA ASN A 9 1.73 69.94 54.32
C ASN A 9 0.28 69.43 54.34
N GLN A 10 -0.64 70.14 55.00
CA GLN A 10 -2.07 69.78 54.97
C GLN A 10 -2.68 69.94 53.57
N PHE A 11 -2.37 71.02 52.84
CA PHE A 11 -2.85 71.19 51.46
C PHE A 11 -2.29 70.14 50.50
N ARG A 12 -1.03 69.72 50.68
CA ARG A 12 -0.46 68.62 49.89
C ARG A 12 -1.14 67.28 50.17
N LEU A 13 -1.46 67.00 51.44
CA LEU A 13 -2.18 65.79 51.81
C LEU A 13 -3.59 65.75 51.22
N ILE A 14 -4.32 66.88 51.24
CA ILE A 14 -5.67 66.96 50.65
C ILE A 14 -5.62 66.73 49.14
N HIS A 15 -4.67 67.37 48.44
CA HIS A 15 -4.53 67.21 46.99
C HIS A 15 -4.09 65.78 46.59
N LEU A 16 -3.25 65.14 47.40
CA LEU A 16 -2.89 63.73 47.20
C LEU A 16 -4.10 62.82 47.41
N PHE A 17 -4.94 63.10 48.42
CA PHE A 17 -6.15 62.33 48.67
C PHE A 17 -7.15 62.45 47.51
N GLU A 18 -7.29 63.65 46.93
CA GLU A 18 -8.18 63.89 45.81
C GLU A 18 -7.72 63.18 44.52
N LEU A 19 -6.40 63.15 44.29
CA LEU A 19 -5.80 62.40 43.18
C LEU A 19 -6.00 60.89 43.33
N VAL A 20 -5.72 60.35 44.53
CA VAL A 20 -5.92 58.92 44.80
C VAL A 20 -7.39 58.53 44.66
N TYR A 21 -8.31 59.38 45.10
CA TYR A 21 -9.75 59.14 44.95
C TYR A 21 -10.19 59.13 43.47
N LYS A 22 -9.69 60.06 42.65
CA LYS A 22 -9.97 60.08 41.21
C LYS A 22 -9.38 58.87 40.49
N GLN A 23 -8.17 58.45 40.85
CA GLN A 23 -7.54 57.25 40.30
C GLN A 23 -8.37 56.00 40.62
N PHE A 24 -8.88 55.91 41.85
CA PHE A 24 -9.71 54.79 42.30
C PHE A 24 -11.06 54.73 41.56
N GLN A 25 -11.73 55.87 41.36
CA GLN A 25 -12.97 55.95 40.58
C GLN A 25 -12.75 55.49 39.13
N TRP A 26 -11.67 55.94 38.49
CA TRP A 26 -11.34 55.55 37.12
C TRP A 26 -11.07 54.04 36.98
N SER A 27 -10.40 53.44 37.97
CA SER A 27 -10.15 51.99 37.99
C SER A 27 -11.46 51.19 38.08
N ILE A 28 -12.41 51.65 38.90
CA ILE A 28 -13.72 50.99 39.04
C ILE A 28 -14.53 51.11 37.75
N GLU A 29 -14.55 52.28 37.11
CA GLU A 29 -15.24 52.47 35.83
C GLU A 29 -14.65 51.61 34.71
N ALA A 30 -13.32 51.48 34.68
CA ALA A 30 -12.63 50.63 33.70
C ALA A 30 -12.93 49.13 33.90
N GLU A 31 -12.94 48.65 35.14
CA GLU A 31 -13.34 47.27 35.44
C GLU A 31 -14.81 47.01 35.10
N TYR A 32 -15.69 47.96 35.38
CA TYR A 32 -17.11 47.84 35.05
C TYR A 32 -17.34 47.78 33.53
N GLN A 33 -16.64 48.62 32.75
CA GLN A 33 -16.66 48.58 31.29
C GLN A 33 -16.15 47.25 30.75
N HIS A 34 -15.08 46.71 31.33
CA HIS A 34 -14.51 45.43 30.89
C HIS A 34 -15.46 44.25 31.17
N ILE A 35 -16.11 44.24 32.34
CA ILE A 35 -17.12 43.23 32.70
C ILE A 35 -18.33 43.31 31.76
N GLN A 36 -18.78 44.52 31.40
CA GLN A 36 -19.86 44.71 30.42
C GLN A 36 -19.47 44.16 29.03
N GLN A 37 -18.22 44.36 28.63
CA GLN A 37 -17.70 43.86 27.34
C GLN A 37 -17.61 42.33 27.30
N ILE A 38 -17.16 41.71 28.39
CA ILE A 38 -17.10 40.24 28.54
C ILE A 38 -18.51 39.63 28.49
N ASN A 39 -19.47 40.24 29.21
CA ASN A 39 -20.86 39.76 29.20
C ASN A 39 -21.52 39.91 27.83
N ASN A 40 -21.20 40.95 27.06
CA ASN A 40 -21.68 41.10 25.68
C ASN A 40 -21.07 40.05 24.72
N CYS A 41 -19.82 39.63 24.92
CA CYS A 41 -19.21 38.59 24.08
C CYS A 41 -19.73 37.16 24.38
N LEU A 42 -20.15 36.88 25.62
CA LEU A 42 -20.63 35.54 26.03
C LEU A 42 -22.09 35.26 25.68
N MET A 43 -22.88 36.28 25.33
CA MET A 43 -24.33 36.17 25.09
C MET A 43 -24.76 36.20 23.63
N TYR A 44 -23.85 36.46 22.68
CA TYR A 44 -24.18 36.45 21.25
C TYR A 44 -23.64 35.17 20.58
N ILE A 45 -24.34 34.06 20.80
CA ILE A 45 -24.37 33.02 19.77
C ILE A 45 -25.14 33.66 18.62
N ASP A 46 -24.48 33.87 17.49
CA ASP A 46 -25.09 34.52 16.34
C ASP A 46 -26.35 33.72 15.95
N PRO A 47 -27.55 34.32 15.90
CA PRO A 47 -28.76 33.61 15.53
C PRO A 47 -28.66 32.95 14.14
N ALA A 48 -27.72 33.40 13.30
CA ALA A 48 -27.35 32.72 12.06
C ALA A 48 -26.74 31.32 12.30
N ASP A 49 -25.83 31.19 13.27
CA ASP A 49 -25.15 29.93 13.59
C ASP A 49 -26.10 28.91 14.22
N THR A 50 -27.03 29.36 15.08
CA THR A 50 -28.06 28.46 15.63
C THR A 50 -29.01 27.93 14.56
N LYS A 51 -29.32 28.73 13.52
CA LYS A 51 -30.12 28.30 12.37
C LYS A 51 -29.36 27.33 11.47
N ALA A 52 -28.09 27.63 11.17
CA ALA A 52 -27.24 26.75 10.38
C ALA A 52 -27.08 25.38 11.05
N TRP A 53 -26.85 25.35 12.37
CA TRP A 53 -26.76 24.12 13.14
C TRP A 53 -28.09 23.34 13.18
N ALA A 54 -29.22 24.04 13.29
CA ALA A 54 -30.55 23.41 13.25
C ALA A 54 -30.89 22.82 11.87
N GLU A 55 -30.44 23.45 10.77
CA GLU A 55 -30.58 22.92 9.41
C GLU A 55 -29.71 21.68 9.19
N GLU A 56 -28.46 21.71 9.67
CA GLU A 56 -27.53 20.58 9.58
C GLU A 56 -28.05 19.36 10.38
N LEU A 57 -28.65 19.60 11.55
CA LEU A 57 -29.32 18.55 12.33
C LEU A 57 -30.55 17.97 11.62
N LYS A 58 -31.33 18.79 10.91
CA LYS A 58 -32.48 18.33 10.11
C LYS A 58 -32.02 17.50 8.92
N GLU A 59 -30.96 17.92 8.23
CA GLU A 59 -30.37 17.18 7.10
C GLU A 59 -29.82 15.84 7.56
N TYR A 60 -29.07 15.81 8.68
CA TYR A 60 -28.57 14.57 9.27
C TYR A 60 -29.70 13.62 9.65
N GLN A 61 -30.78 14.11 10.27
CA GLN A 61 -31.95 13.28 10.57
C GLN A 61 -32.70 12.81 9.31
N GLY A 62 -32.75 13.64 8.27
CA GLY A 62 -33.30 13.28 6.95
C GLY A 62 -32.51 12.14 6.32
N ASN A 63 -31.20 12.27 6.26
CA ASN A 63 -30.28 11.27 5.72
C ASN A 63 -30.33 9.95 6.52
N ARG A 64 -30.47 10.02 7.85
CA ARG A 64 -30.63 8.83 8.70
C ARG A 64 -31.98 8.13 8.51
N LYS A 65 -33.05 8.87 8.23
CA LYS A 65 -34.40 8.33 7.99
C LYS A 65 -34.59 7.85 6.55
N GLN A 66 -33.73 8.27 5.63
CA GLN A 66 -33.73 7.78 4.26
C GLN A 66 -33.37 6.30 4.29
N LYS A 67 -34.39 5.44 4.16
CA LYS A 67 -34.17 4.01 3.98
C LYS A 67 -33.34 3.87 2.72
N VAL A 68 -32.13 3.36 2.86
CA VAL A 68 -31.35 2.90 1.72
C VAL A 68 -32.18 1.79 1.10
N ASP A 69 -32.88 2.12 0.02
CA ASP A 69 -33.61 1.13 -0.76
C ASP A 69 -32.55 0.19 -1.34
N PHE A 70 -32.32 -0.91 -0.63
CA PHE A 70 -31.55 -2.02 -1.14
C PHE A 70 -32.28 -2.49 -2.40
N GLN A 71 -31.77 -2.07 -3.56
CA GLN A 71 -32.26 -2.51 -4.85
C GLN A 71 -32.24 -4.04 -4.80
N LYS A 72 -33.44 -4.64 -4.77
CA LYS A 72 -33.56 -6.09 -4.80
C LYS A 72 -32.77 -6.57 -6.01
N PRO A 73 -31.88 -7.57 -5.86
CA PRO A 73 -31.06 -8.04 -6.96
C PRO A 73 -31.98 -8.39 -8.13
N LYS A 74 -31.73 -7.76 -9.29
CA LYS A 74 -32.53 -7.96 -10.49
C LYS A 74 -32.52 -9.45 -10.84
N ILE A 75 -33.67 -10.11 -10.68
CA ILE A 75 -33.83 -11.51 -11.03
C ILE A 75 -33.88 -11.57 -12.56
N PHE A 76 -32.78 -12.00 -13.18
CA PHE A 76 -32.74 -12.22 -14.62
C PHE A 76 -33.52 -13.49 -14.96
N THR A 77 -34.53 -13.37 -15.81
CA THR A 77 -35.23 -14.55 -16.33
C THR A 77 -34.34 -15.28 -17.33
N GLN A 78 -34.54 -16.59 -17.51
CA GLN A 78 -33.79 -17.37 -18.51
C GLN A 78 -33.88 -16.78 -19.92
N LYS A 79 -35.01 -16.13 -20.25
CA LYS A 79 -35.22 -15.43 -21.53
C LYS A 79 -34.27 -14.24 -21.69
N GLU A 80 -34.11 -13.42 -20.65
CA GLU A 80 -33.16 -12.30 -20.65
C GLU A 80 -31.70 -12.78 -20.72
N MET A 81 -31.37 -13.89 -20.06
CA MET A 81 -30.05 -14.51 -20.19
C MET A 81 -29.78 -14.98 -21.61
N LYS A 82 -30.74 -15.66 -22.26
CA LYS A 82 -30.60 -16.09 -23.66
C LYS A 82 -30.45 -14.90 -24.61
N LEU A 83 -31.23 -13.84 -24.41
CA LEU A 83 -31.14 -12.61 -25.21
C LEU A 83 -29.77 -11.93 -25.10
N LYS A 84 -29.18 -11.90 -23.89
CA LYS A 84 -27.81 -11.43 -23.68
C LYS A 84 -26.75 -12.36 -24.28
N GLN A 85 -26.99 -13.67 -24.28
CA GLN A 85 -26.10 -14.66 -24.90
C GLN A 85 -26.13 -14.58 -26.44
N THR A 86 -27.27 -14.24 -27.04
CA THR A 86 -27.39 -14.06 -28.50
C THR A 86 -26.90 -12.71 -28.99
N GLU A 87 -26.63 -11.76 -28.09
CA GLU A 87 -26.20 -10.40 -28.47
C GLU A 87 -24.83 -10.38 -29.14
N PHE A 88 -23.98 -11.37 -28.86
CA PHE A 88 -22.66 -11.53 -29.48
C PHE A 88 -22.66 -12.76 -30.39
N ASN A 89 -22.32 -12.58 -31.66
CA ASN A 89 -22.18 -13.68 -32.59
C ASN A 89 -20.74 -14.23 -32.53
N PRO A 90 -20.50 -15.43 -31.97
CA PRO A 90 -19.15 -15.95 -31.79
C PRO A 90 -18.45 -16.33 -33.10
N VAL A 91 -19.22 -16.61 -34.17
CA VAL A 91 -18.67 -16.99 -35.47
C VAL A 91 -18.14 -15.76 -36.21
N LEU A 92 -18.93 -14.68 -36.21
CA LEU A 92 -18.54 -13.42 -36.87
C LEU A 92 -17.69 -12.51 -35.98
N GLN A 93 -17.62 -12.80 -34.68
CA GLN A 93 -16.99 -11.97 -33.65
C GLN A 93 -17.52 -10.52 -33.62
N THR A 94 -18.78 -10.33 -33.98
CA THR A 94 -19.46 -9.03 -33.99
C THR A 94 -20.68 -9.06 -33.09
N TYR A 95 -20.96 -7.93 -32.43
CA TYR A 95 -22.23 -7.75 -31.75
C TYR A 95 -23.37 -7.56 -32.76
N GLN A 96 -24.55 -8.08 -32.43
CA GLN A 96 -25.75 -7.88 -33.24
C GLN A 96 -26.16 -6.40 -33.30
N ASN A 97 -25.82 -5.64 -32.25
CA ASN A 97 -25.96 -4.18 -32.18
C ASN A 97 -24.69 -3.48 -32.69
N GLN A 98 -24.78 -2.78 -33.82
CA GLN A 98 -23.64 -2.12 -34.47
C GLN A 98 -22.97 -1.05 -33.59
N GLU A 99 -23.74 -0.23 -32.87
CA GLU A 99 -23.18 0.82 -31.99
C GLU A 99 -22.33 0.23 -30.85
N ARG A 100 -22.74 -0.92 -30.32
CA ARG A 100 -22.01 -1.61 -29.27
C ARG A 100 -20.71 -2.21 -29.81
N ASP A 101 -20.75 -2.77 -31.02
CA ASP A 101 -19.58 -3.27 -31.72
C ASP A 101 -18.53 -2.18 -31.95
N VAL A 102 -18.96 -0.99 -32.39
CA VAL A 102 -18.07 0.18 -32.57
C VAL A 102 -17.44 0.59 -31.24
N LYS A 103 -18.23 0.71 -30.17
CA LYS A 103 -17.73 1.07 -28.83
C LYS A 103 -16.73 0.05 -28.28
N GLU A 104 -16.94 -1.23 -28.53
CA GLU A 104 -16.05 -2.29 -28.03
C GLU A 104 -14.75 -2.35 -28.83
N LYS A 105 -14.84 -2.20 -30.16
CA LYS A 105 -13.66 -2.04 -31.03
C LYS A 105 -12.85 -0.80 -30.66
N GLU A 106 -13.49 0.31 -30.35
CA GLU A 106 -12.80 1.53 -29.88
C GLU A 106 -12.10 1.30 -28.53
N LYS A 107 -12.76 0.62 -27.58
CA LYS A 107 -12.13 0.24 -26.31
C LYS A 107 -10.93 -0.68 -26.49
N ASP A 108 -11.02 -1.66 -27.37
CA ASP A 108 -9.92 -2.58 -27.64
C ASP A 108 -8.79 -1.89 -28.42
N PHE A 109 -9.12 -0.95 -29.31
CA PHE A 109 -8.14 -0.06 -29.92
C PHE A 109 -7.42 0.80 -28.88
N GLN A 110 -8.14 1.39 -27.92
CA GLN A 110 -7.53 2.16 -26.84
C GLN A 110 -6.64 1.29 -25.94
N LYS A 111 -7.07 0.07 -25.59
CA LYS A 111 -6.25 -0.88 -24.81
C LYS A 111 -4.98 -1.30 -25.55
N THR A 112 -5.09 -1.60 -26.85
CA THR A 112 -3.95 -2.00 -27.66
C THR A 112 -2.99 -0.83 -27.90
N SER A 113 -3.52 0.37 -28.14
CA SER A 113 -2.74 1.61 -28.27
C SER A 113 -1.97 1.93 -26.98
N THR A 114 -2.63 1.89 -25.82
CA THR A 114 -1.96 2.12 -24.52
C THR A 114 -0.93 1.03 -24.20
N LEU A 115 -1.18 -0.23 -24.56
CA LEU A 115 -0.19 -1.30 -24.43
C LEU A 115 1.00 -1.10 -25.37
N ALA A 116 0.78 -0.66 -26.60
CA ALA A 116 1.82 -0.34 -27.56
C ALA A 116 2.67 0.82 -27.08
N GLN A 117 2.05 1.89 -26.55
CA GLN A 117 2.75 3.01 -25.92
C GLN A 117 3.61 2.55 -24.73
N LYS A 118 3.07 1.73 -23.82
CA LYS A 118 3.85 1.17 -22.70
C LYS A 118 5.01 0.29 -23.16
N LYS A 119 4.81 -0.52 -24.20
CA LYS A 119 5.89 -1.31 -24.80
C LYS A 119 6.96 -0.39 -25.39
N MET A 120 6.55 0.67 -26.08
CA MET A 120 7.46 1.66 -26.66
C MET A 120 8.22 2.43 -25.57
N GLU A 121 7.57 2.82 -24.47
CA GLU A 121 8.23 3.43 -23.30
C GLU A 121 9.24 2.48 -22.65
N MET A 122 8.88 1.20 -22.47
CA MET A 122 9.80 0.19 -21.95
C MET A 122 10.98 0.00 -22.90
N VAL A 123 10.72 -0.08 -24.19
CA VAL A 123 11.76 -0.17 -25.23
C VAL A 123 12.66 1.06 -25.20
N LYS A 124 12.12 2.29 -25.12
CA LYS A 124 12.89 3.53 -24.93
C LYS A 124 13.73 3.53 -23.64
N LYS A 125 13.21 2.94 -22.56
CA LYS A 125 13.89 2.85 -21.26
C LYS A 125 15.08 1.88 -21.26
N TYR A 126 15.04 0.84 -22.09
CA TYR A 126 16.05 -0.23 -22.12
C TYR A 126 16.91 -0.28 -23.39
N LEU A 127 16.51 0.41 -24.46
CA LEU A 127 17.36 0.63 -25.63
C LEU A 127 18.58 1.47 -25.25
N HIS A 128 19.71 1.08 -25.80
CA HIS A 128 20.96 1.80 -25.63
C HIS A 128 20.95 3.03 -26.52
N GLU A 129 21.60 4.11 -26.08
CA GLU A 129 21.61 5.43 -26.74
C GLU A 129 22.15 5.39 -28.19
N TYR A 130 22.83 4.30 -28.56
CA TYR A 130 23.52 4.12 -29.82
C TYR A 130 23.06 2.83 -30.50
N ASP A 131 22.86 2.90 -31.82
CA ASP A 131 22.76 1.71 -32.65
C ASP A 131 24.11 0.98 -32.59
N LEU A 132 24.13 -0.25 -32.07
CA LEU A 132 25.37 -1.02 -31.87
C LEU A 132 26.11 -1.32 -33.18
N VAL A 133 25.43 -1.18 -34.33
CA VAL A 133 26.01 -1.41 -35.65
C VAL A 133 26.58 -0.13 -36.26
N ASN A 134 25.86 0.99 -36.14
CA ASN A 134 26.22 2.26 -36.80
C ASN A 134 26.84 3.30 -35.86
N LEU A 135 26.79 3.10 -34.55
CA LEU A 135 27.24 4.03 -33.50
C LEU A 135 26.59 5.43 -33.54
N GLU A 136 25.57 5.62 -34.38
CA GLU A 136 24.80 6.85 -34.45
C GLU A 136 23.80 6.92 -33.29
N GLN A 137 23.63 8.13 -32.75
CA GLN A 137 22.64 8.40 -31.72
C GLN A 137 21.24 8.35 -32.33
N VAL A 138 20.38 7.47 -31.82
CA VAL A 138 19.02 7.32 -32.32
C VAL A 138 18.21 8.57 -31.99
N GLN A 139 17.85 9.36 -33.01
CA GLN A 139 17.11 10.61 -32.85
C GLN A 139 15.73 10.34 -32.19
N GLY A 140 15.40 11.10 -31.13
CA GLY A 140 14.10 11.03 -30.44
C GLY A 140 14.08 10.27 -29.10
N ILE A 141 15.24 9.86 -28.58
CA ILE A 141 15.40 9.37 -27.21
C ILE A 141 16.05 10.49 -26.38
N GLU A 142 15.23 11.43 -25.90
CA GLU A 142 15.67 12.37 -24.85
C GLU A 142 15.86 11.57 -23.56
N ARG A 143 17.00 11.78 -22.88
CA ARG A 143 17.24 11.21 -21.56
C ARG A 143 16.07 11.64 -20.66
N PRO A 144 15.31 10.70 -20.07
CA PRO A 144 14.55 11.07 -18.89
C PRO A 144 15.59 11.47 -17.86
N ASP A 145 15.59 12.76 -17.46
CA ASP A 145 16.44 13.30 -16.41
C ASP A 145 16.61 12.22 -15.35
N GLU A 146 17.86 11.81 -15.14
CA GLU A 146 18.20 10.84 -14.11
C GLU A 146 17.70 11.41 -12.81
N ARG A 147 16.44 11.11 -12.45
CA ARG A 147 15.97 11.27 -11.09
C ARG A 147 16.94 10.44 -10.30
N GLU A 148 17.81 11.15 -9.62
CA GLU A 148 18.73 10.67 -8.62
C GLU A 148 17.92 9.72 -7.75
N LYS A 149 17.94 8.44 -8.13
CA LYS A 149 17.59 7.39 -7.21
C LYS A 149 18.68 7.59 -6.19
N THR A 150 18.31 8.17 -5.06
CA THR A 150 19.05 8.15 -3.82
C THR A 150 19.37 6.69 -3.59
N LYS A 151 20.46 6.23 -4.22
CA LYS A 151 21.20 5.05 -3.84
C LYS A 151 21.53 5.41 -2.42
N GLN A 152 20.76 4.88 -1.48
CA GLN A 152 21.25 4.75 -0.13
C GLN A 152 22.59 4.08 -0.33
N CYS A 153 23.67 4.85 -0.14
CA CYS A 153 25.03 4.36 -0.13
C CYS A 153 25.07 3.33 1.00
N LEU A 154 24.67 2.10 0.69
CA LEU A 154 25.07 0.94 1.43
C LEU A 154 26.57 0.88 1.16
N LEU A 155 27.32 1.53 2.06
CA LEU A 155 28.76 1.41 2.12
C LEU A 155 29.09 -0.07 1.95
N PRO A 156 29.95 -0.44 0.99
CA PRO A 156 30.42 -1.82 0.92
C PRO A 156 30.97 -2.17 2.30
N PRO A 157 30.57 -3.32 2.90
CA PRO A 157 31.04 -3.68 4.22
C PRO A 157 32.56 -3.66 4.19
N ASN A 158 33.17 -2.85 5.07
CA ASN A 158 34.61 -2.82 5.24
C ASN A 158 35.06 -4.21 5.74
N PHE A 159 35.44 -5.08 4.81
CA PHE A 159 35.93 -6.45 5.01
C PHE A 159 37.35 -6.50 5.60
N ASN A 160 37.71 -5.56 6.48
CA ASN A 160 38.96 -5.64 7.20
C ASN A 160 38.71 -6.41 8.50
N ASP A 161 39.15 -7.67 8.51
CA ASP A 161 39.04 -8.62 9.64
C ASP A 161 39.90 -8.22 10.86
N TYR A 162 40.81 -7.27 10.66
CA TYR A 162 41.67 -6.70 11.69
C TYR A 162 41.36 -5.23 11.92
N ASN A 163 41.67 -4.76 13.12
CA ASN A 163 41.63 -3.35 13.45
C ASN A 163 42.84 -2.68 12.79
N ILE A 164 42.61 -1.67 11.95
CA ILE A 164 43.68 -1.01 11.15
C ILE A 164 44.70 -0.32 12.07
N ILE A 165 44.30 0.06 13.29
CA ILE A 165 45.15 0.77 14.25
C ILE A 165 45.99 -0.20 15.07
N THR A 166 45.39 -1.29 15.58
CA THR A 166 46.08 -2.24 16.46
C THR A 166 46.61 -3.48 15.75
N ASN A 167 46.23 -3.69 14.49
CA ASN A 167 46.52 -4.87 13.66
C ASN A 167 46.07 -6.21 14.29
N GLU A 168 45.27 -6.16 15.34
CA GLU A 168 44.69 -7.33 15.99
C GLU A 168 43.38 -7.73 15.31
N LYS A 169 43.11 -9.03 15.28
CA LYS A 169 41.81 -9.55 14.81
C LYS A 169 40.71 -9.01 15.70
N LYS A 170 39.63 -8.51 15.09
CA LYS A 170 38.48 -8.01 15.86
C LYS A 170 37.86 -9.14 16.67
N SER A 171 37.65 -8.90 17.97
CA SER A 171 36.98 -9.84 18.88
C SER A 171 35.58 -10.20 18.36
N GLU A 172 35.16 -11.46 18.53
CA GLU A 172 33.83 -11.96 18.15
C GLU A 172 32.68 -11.17 18.81
N GLU A 173 32.95 -10.56 19.96
CA GLU A 173 31.98 -9.73 20.68
C GLU A 173 31.62 -8.43 19.94
N TYR A 174 32.50 -7.96 19.06
CA TYR A 174 32.26 -6.75 18.25
C TYR A 174 31.05 -6.91 17.32
N TYR A 175 30.76 -8.13 16.89
CA TYR A 175 29.67 -8.42 15.95
C TYR A 175 28.36 -8.85 16.64
N LYS A 176 28.34 -9.01 17.97
CA LYS A 176 27.19 -9.56 18.72
C LYS A 176 25.91 -8.72 18.58
N ASN A 177 26.05 -7.42 18.34
CA ASN A 177 24.94 -6.47 18.20
C ASN A 177 24.70 -6.00 16.76
N MET A 178 25.56 -6.38 15.82
CA MET A 178 25.34 -6.09 14.40
C MET A 178 24.47 -7.18 13.80
N LYS A 179 23.32 -6.81 13.24
CA LYS A 179 22.54 -7.71 12.39
C LYS A 179 23.38 -8.03 11.16
N VAL A 180 24.16 -9.09 11.21
CA VAL A 180 24.85 -9.64 10.06
C VAL A 180 23.76 -10.00 9.06
N VAL A 181 23.63 -9.19 8.00
CA VAL A 181 22.81 -9.54 6.86
C VAL A 181 23.52 -10.72 6.21
N VAL A 182 23.14 -11.94 6.61
CA VAL A 182 23.62 -13.16 5.98
C VAL A 182 23.27 -13.01 4.51
N GLN A 183 24.29 -12.75 3.69
CA GLN A 183 24.13 -12.73 2.25
C GLN A 183 23.58 -14.11 1.89
N LYS A 184 22.31 -14.16 1.46
CA LYS A 184 21.73 -15.39 0.94
C LYS A 184 22.71 -15.89 -0.11
N ARG A 185 23.25 -17.09 0.08
CA ARG A 185 24.12 -17.74 -0.92
C ARG A 185 23.44 -17.53 -2.27
N VAL A 186 24.09 -16.77 -3.15
CA VAL A 186 23.60 -16.59 -4.50
C VAL A 186 23.72 -17.98 -5.11
N HIS A 187 22.60 -18.69 -5.20
CA HIS A 187 22.57 -19.90 -5.99
C HIS A 187 22.92 -19.46 -7.41
N GLU A 188 24.15 -19.76 -7.83
CA GLU A 188 24.54 -19.74 -9.23
C GLU A 188 23.57 -20.69 -9.92
N LYS A 189 22.51 -20.12 -10.50
CA LYS A 189 21.66 -20.90 -11.38
C LYS A 189 22.58 -21.32 -12.50
N PRO A 190 22.79 -22.63 -12.75
CA PRO A 190 23.54 -23.05 -13.91
C PRO A 190 22.89 -22.35 -15.09
N VAL A 191 23.68 -21.58 -15.85
CA VAL A 191 23.19 -20.92 -17.05
C VAL A 191 22.79 -22.06 -17.98
N ILE A 192 21.51 -22.40 -17.97
CA ILE A 192 20.95 -23.38 -18.89
C ILE A 192 21.10 -22.71 -20.25
N ASN A 193 22.11 -23.12 -21.01
CA ASN A 193 22.41 -22.66 -22.36
C ASN A 193 21.31 -23.10 -23.33
N ARG A 194 20.06 -22.67 -23.11
CA ARG A 194 18.91 -22.99 -23.97
C ARG A 194 19.03 -22.43 -25.39
N ASN A 195 19.99 -21.52 -25.62
CA ASN A 195 20.17 -20.82 -26.88
C ASN A 195 21.34 -21.34 -27.72
N LYS A 196 22.11 -22.33 -27.24
CA LYS A 196 23.08 -23.01 -28.11
C LYS A 196 22.32 -24.10 -28.88
N ARG A 197 22.42 -24.09 -30.20
CA ARG A 197 21.87 -25.16 -31.04
C ARG A 197 22.82 -26.35 -30.95
N ASP A 198 22.31 -27.52 -30.60
CA ASP A 198 23.14 -28.72 -30.39
C ASP A 198 23.56 -29.43 -31.68
N PHE A 199 23.01 -29.00 -32.82
CA PHE A 199 23.32 -29.53 -34.14
C PHE A 199 23.56 -28.40 -35.15
N ASN A 200 24.41 -28.69 -36.13
CA ASN A 200 24.67 -27.82 -37.25
C ASN A 200 23.55 -27.98 -38.29
N ILE A 201 22.86 -26.89 -38.63
CA ILE A 201 21.71 -26.89 -39.55
C ILE A 201 22.13 -27.28 -40.97
N ILE A 202 23.34 -26.93 -41.40
CA ILE A 202 23.80 -27.18 -42.76
C ILE A 202 24.16 -28.65 -42.94
N THR A 203 24.86 -29.23 -41.96
CA THR A 203 25.35 -30.61 -42.06
C THR A 203 24.45 -31.65 -41.38
N ASN A 204 23.43 -31.19 -40.63
CA ASN A 204 22.55 -32.00 -39.79
C ASN A 204 23.30 -32.94 -38.83
N LYS A 205 24.53 -32.57 -38.43
CA LYS A 205 25.35 -33.31 -37.47
C LYS A 205 25.32 -32.60 -36.12
N PHE A 206 25.33 -33.37 -35.03
CA PHE A 206 25.49 -32.80 -33.70
C PHE A 206 26.87 -32.17 -33.56
N LEU A 207 26.95 -31.05 -32.84
CA LEU A 207 28.21 -30.33 -32.64
C LEU A 207 29.19 -31.13 -31.77
N ASP A 208 28.66 -31.82 -30.76
CA ASP A 208 29.44 -32.67 -29.86
C ASP A 208 28.95 -34.13 -29.95
N ASN A 209 29.88 -35.07 -30.13
CA ASN A 209 29.67 -36.53 -30.13
C ASN A 209 28.52 -37.02 -31.02
N HIS A 210 28.60 -36.71 -32.31
CA HIS A 210 27.54 -37.01 -33.29
C HIS A 210 27.12 -38.49 -33.33
N GLU A 211 28.07 -39.42 -33.35
CA GLU A 211 27.77 -40.85 -33.48
C GLU A 211 26.98 -41.38 -32.28
N ILE A 212 27.36 -40.98 -31.07
CA ILE A 212 26.69 -41.40 -29.83
C ILE A 212 25.27 -40.83 -29.79
N LYS A 213 25.11 -39.52 -30.04
CA LYS A 213 23.79 -38.87 -30.02
C LYS A 213 22.87 -39.36 -31.14
N ALA A 214 23.43 -39.68 -32.30
CA ALA A 214 22.66 -40.28 -33.40
C ALA A 214 22.14 -41.66 -33.01
N LEU A 215 22.99 -42.51 -32.42
CA LEU A 215 22.58 -43.83 -31.92
C LEU A 215 21.52 -43.71 -30.81
N GLU A 216 21.70 -42.80 -29.87
CA GLU A 216 20.70 -42.52 -28.82
C GLU A 216 19.37 -42.06 -29.41
N GLN A 217 19.39 -41.19 -30.42
CA GLN A 217 18.19 -40.71 -31.09
C GLN A 217 17.50 -41.85 -31.86
N GLU A 218 18.23 -42.70 -32.56
CA GLU A 218 17.69 -43.87 -33.25
C GLU A 218 17.09 -44.87 -32.27
N ALA A 219 17.77 -45.15 -31.16
CA ALA A 219 17.25 -46.02 -30.10
C ALA A 219 15.96 -45.45 -29.48
N ALA A 220 15.90 -44.13 -29.26
CA ALA A 220 14.70 -43.46 -28.77
C ALA A 220 13.54 -43.55 -29.77
N VAL A 221 13.81 -43.34 -31.06
CA VAL A 221 12.80 -43.46 -32.13
C VAL A 221 12.30 -44.91 -32.22
N MET A 222 13.18 -45.90 -32.15
CA MET A 222 12.79 -47.31 -32.16
C MET A 222 11.97 -47.69 -30.93
N SER A 223 12.32 -47.19 -29.75
CA SER A 223 11.51 -47.37 -28.54
C SER A 223 10.12 -46.75 -28.71
N ASP A 224 10.03 -45.52 -29.21
CA ASP A 224 8.76 -44.82 -29.47
C ASP A 224 7.87 -45.58 -30.47
N ILE A 225 8.47 -46.13 -31.53
CA ILE A 225 7.77 -46.95 -32.52
C ILE A 225 7.26 -48.23 -31.86
N ASN A 226 8.12 -48.93 -31.11
CA ASN A 226 7.73 -50.14 -30.39
C ASN A 226 6.59 -49.88 -29.40
N ASP A 227 6.61 -48.75 -28.69
CA ASP A 227 5.55 -48.37 -27.75
C ASP A 227 4.24 -48.00 -28.46
N LYS A 228 4.31 -47.40 -29.65
CA LYS A 228 3.13 -47.18 -30.51
C LYS A 228 2.57 -48.51 -31.02
N CYS A 229 3.44 -49.40 -31.51
CA CYS A 229 3.04 -50.72 -32.00
C CYS A 229 2.39 -51.55 -30.90
N LYS A 230 2.98 -51.59 -29.70
CA LYS A 230 2.42 -52.21 -28.50
C LYS A 230 1.03 -51.64 -28.20
N ARG A 231 0.88 -50.32 -28.13
CA ARG A 231 -0.43 -49.70 -27.85
C ARG A 231 -1.53 -50.10 -28.84
N VAL A 232 -1.21 -50.29 -30.12
CA VAL A 232 -2.20 -50.62 -31.16
C VAL A 232 -2.51 -52.12 -31.21
N ARG A 233 -1.54 -52.98 -30.91
CA ARG A 233 -1.64 -54.43 -31.13
C ARG A 233 -1.64 -55.29 -29.87
N ASN A 234 -1.70 -54.71 -28.68
CA ASN A 234 -1.64 -55.50 -27.43
C ASN A 234 -2.97 -56.12 -27.00
N TYR A 235 -4.10 -55.69 -27.58
CA TYR A 235 -5.43 -56.11 -27.14
C TYR A 235 -6.15 -56.89 -28.24
N ASP A 236 -6.59 -58.10 -27.91
CA ASP A 236 -7.43 -58.90 -28.79
C ASP A 236 -8.89 -58.50 -28.58
N ILE A 237 -9.49 -57.85 -29.57
CA ILE A 237 -10.88 -57.38 -29.48
C ILE A 237 -11.86 -58.56 -29.50
N VAL A 238 -11.49 -59.69 -30.11
CA VAL A 238 -12.37 -60.86 -30.24
C VAL A 238 -12.37 -61.66 -28.95
N ALA A 239 -11.19 -61.90 -28.37
CA ALA A 239 -11.07 -62.58 -27.08
C ALA A 239 -11.43 -61.67 -25.89
N GLY A 240 -11.31 -60.36 -26.05
CA GLY A 240 -11.53 -59.38 -25.00
C GLY A 240 -10.42 -59.30 -23.95
N SER A 241 -9.24 -59.85 -24.24
CA SER A 241 -8.08 -59.90 -23.33
C SER A 241 -6.80 -59.38 -23.99
N PHE A 242 -5.81 -59.03 -23.18
CA PHE A 242 -4.47 -58.73 -23.69
C PHE A 242 -3.76 -60.00 -24.18
N TYR A 243 -2.89 -59.87 -25.20
CA TYR A 243 -2.09 -61.00 -25.70
C TYR A 243 -0.99 -61.44 -24.71
N ASN A 244 -0.64 -60.58 -23.75
CA ASN A 244 0.37 -60.85 -22.73
C ASN A 244 -0.33 -61.03 -21.37
N ASP A 245 -0.11 -62.18 -20.74
CA ASP A 245 -0.71 -62.56 -19.46
C ASP A 245 -0.36 -61.60 -18.32
N ASP A 246 0.86 -61.06 -18.30
CA ASP A 246 1.28 -60.10 -17.27
C ASP A 246 0.47 -58.79 -17.35
N GLN A 247 0.19 -58.32 -18.58
CA GLN A 247 -0.59 -57.11 -18.81
C GLN A 247 -2.07 -57.33 -18.48
N GLU A 248 -2.60 -58.53 -18.78
CA GLU A 248 -3.95 -58.89 -18.38
C GLU A 248 -4.08 -58.91 -16.86
N TRP A 249 -3.09 -59.48 -16.15
CA TRP A 249 -3.09 -59.48 -14.69
C TRP A 249 -3.05 -58.05 -14.12
N GLU A 250 -2.20 -57.16 -14.63
CA GLU A 250 -2.17 -55.75 -14.24
C GLU A 250 -3.51 -55.05 -14.51
N TYR A 251 -4.12 -55.30 -15.66
CA TYR A 251 -5.42 -54.74 -16.01
C TYR A 251 -6.52 -55.20 -15.04
N GLN A 252 -6.56 -56.48 -14.69
CA GLN A 252 -7.50 -57.04 -13.72
C GLN A 252 -7.30 -56.46 -12.31
N GLN A 253 -6.04 -56.27 -11.88
CA GLN A 253 -5.75 -55.59 -10.60
C GLN A 253 -6.22 -54.14 -10.61
N LYS A 254 -5.98 -53.43 -11.72
CA LYS A 254 -6.45 -52.05 -11.90
C LYS A 254 -7.98 -51.97 -11.87
N LEU A 255 -8.69 -52.87 -12.55
CA LEU A 255 -10.15 -52.93 -12.50
C LEU A 255 -10.67 -53.15 -11.08
N LYS A 256 -10.06 -54.08 -10.33
CA LYS A 256 -10.41 -54.31 -8.91
C LYS A 256 -10.18 -53.05 -8.07
N GLN A 257 -9.06 -52.37 -8.28
CA GLN A 257 -8.75 -51.13 -7.57
C GLN A 257 -9.72 -50.00 -7.94
N ASP A 258 -10.07 -49.85 -9.22
CA ASP A 258 -11.03 -48.87 -9.70
C ASP A 258 -12.43 -49.17 -9.16
N GLN A 259 -12.82 -50.44 -9.04
CA GLN A 259 -14.08 -50.86 -8.42
C GLN A 259 -14.10 -50.54 -6.92
N LEU A 260 -13.01 -50.78 -6.20
CA LEU A 260 -12.87 -50.40 -4.78
C LEU A 260 -12.88 -48.89 -4.56
N ASN A 261 -12.35 -48.13 -5.52
CA ASN A 261 -12.33 -46.67 -5.48
C ASN A 261 -13.61 -46.04 -6.03
N HIS A 262 -14.43 -46.81 -6.74
CA HIS A 262 -15.70 -46.35 -7.26
C HIS A 262 -16.59 -45.89 -6.10
N GLY A 263 -17.14 -44.68 -6.22
CA GLY A 263 -17.99 -44.08 -5.19
C GLY A 263 -17.25 -43.36 -4.06
N LYS A 264 -15.95 -43.60 -3.81
CA LYS A 264 -15.19 -42.84 -2.78
C LYS A 264 -15.19 -41.33 -3.08
N HIS A 265 -15.07 -40.97 -4.35
CA HIS A 265 -15.09 -39.59 -4.83
C HIS A 265 -16.49 -39.09 -5.22
N PHE A 266 -17.56 -39.81 -4.86
CA PHE A 266 -18.93 -39.36 -5.16
C PHE A 266 -19.22 -38.04 -4.45
N ASN A 267 -18.81 -37.94 -3.18
CA ASN A 267 -18.95 -36.72 -2.40
C ASN A 267 -18.12 -35.57 -2.97
N ASP A 268 -17.03 -35.87 -3.67
CA ASP A 268 -16.16 -34.86 -4.28
C ASP A 268 -16.80 -34.10 -5.45
N ARG A 269 -17.90 -34.62 -6.02
CA ARG A 269 -18.63 -33.97 -7.10
C ARG A 269 -19.56 -32.88 -6.62
N PHE A 270 -19.93 -32.88 -5.33
CA PHE A 270 -20.81 -31.85 -4.79
C PHE A 270 -20.11 -30.50 -4.70
N PRO A 271 -20.83 -29.37 -4.82
CA PRO A 271 -20.25 -28.07 -4.58
C PRO A 271 -19.76 -27.96 -3.11
N PRO A 272 -18.72 -27.16 -2.81
CA PRO A 272 -18.21 -26.95 -1.46
C PRO A 272 -19.29 -26.56 -0.44
N SER A 273 -20.32 -25.83 -0.86
CA SER A 273 -21.45 -25.44 0.01
C SER A 273 -22.37 -26.59 0.41
N TRP A 274 -22.26 -27.76 -0.23
CA TRP A 274 -22.97 -28.99 0.12
C TRP A 274 -22.04 -29.98 0.80
N LYS A 275 -20.80 -30.10 0.32
CA LYS A 275 -19.70 -30.84 0.95
C LYS A 275 -19.29 -30.36 2.33
N PHE A 276 -19.64 -29.11 2.66
CA PHE A 276 -19.47 -28.33 3.90
C PHE A 276 -20.59 -28.38 4.96
N ARG A 277 -21.80 -28.82 4.57
CA ARG A 277 -22.97 -28.91 5.48
C ARG A 277 -22.82 -29.96 6.57
N GLU A 278 -23.04 -29.56 7.81
CA GLU A 278 -22.99 -30.42 8.99
C GLU A 278 -23.76 -31.74 8.79
N SER A 279 -24.91 -31.71 8.10
CA SER A 279 -25.72 -32.89 7.78
C SER A 279 -25.01 -34.02 7.03
N VAL A 280 -23.86 -33.77 6.39
CA VAL A 280 -23.14 -34.77 5.57
C VAL A 280 -22.03 -35.50 6.34
N TYR A 281 -21.46 -34.92 7.41
CA TYR A 281 -20.43 -35.56 8.28
C TYR A 281 -20.86 -35.77 9.72
N LEU A 282 -22.07 -35.35 10.11
CA LEU A 282 -22.64 -35.67 11.43
C LEU A 282 -23.05 -37.14 11.58
N ASP A 283 -22.60 -38.02 10.68
CA ASP A 283 -22.60 -39.45 10.91
C ASP A 283 -21.54 -39.75 11.99
N GLN A 284 -21.99 -39.89 13.25
CA GLN A 284 -21.13 -40.06 14.43
C GLN A 284 -20.18 -41.25 14.34
N THR A 285 -20.44 -42.18 13.42
CA THR A 285 -19.61 -43.36 13.17
C THR A 285 -18.40 -43.09 12.28
N LYS A 286 -18.37 -41.97 11.54
CA LYS A 286 -17.31 -41.62 10.60
C LYS A 286 -16.37 -40.58 11.19
N GLU A 287 -15.08 -40.77 10.98
CA GLU A 287 -14.08 -39.79 11.35
C GLU A 287 -14.27 -38.49 10.56
N ILE A 288 -14.18 -37.36 11.25
CA ILE A 288 -14.31 -36.03 10.64
C ILE A 288 -13.13 -35.83 9.67
N PRO A 289 -13.40 -35.57 8.37
CA PRO A 289 -12.35 -35.28 7.39
C PRO A 289 -11.39 -34.19 7.85
N GLU A 290 -10.09 -34.37 7.62
CA GLU A 290 -9.04 -33.40 7.99
C GLU A 290 -9.27 -32.02 7.37
N GLU A 291 -9.89 -31.98 6.19
CA GLU A 291 -10.23 -30.75 5.47
C GLU A 291 -11.17 -29.84 6.28
N ILE A 292 -12.12 -30.42 7.02
CA ILE A 292 -13.06 -29.67 7.86
C ILE A 292 -12.34 -29.12 9.09
N LYS A 293 -11.46 -29.91 9.70
CA LYS A 293 -10.61 -29.46 10.82
C LYS A 293 -9.75 -28.26 10.39
N MET A 294 -9.19 -28.32 9.18
CA MET A 294 -8.42 -27.22 8.61
C MET A 294 -9.27 -25.97 8.37
N ILE A 295 -10.49 -26.11 7.84
CA ILE A 295 -11.41 -24.98 7.64
C ILE A 295 -11.78 -24.33 8.97
N ASP A 296 -12.07 -25.12 10.00
CA ASP A 296 -12.35 -24.62 11.35
C ASP A 296 -11.16 -23.90 11.96
N GLU A 297 -9.95 -24.41 11.77
CA GLU A 297 -8.73 -23.75 12.22
C GLU A 297 -8.49 -22.42 11.49
N ILE A 298 -8.73 -22.37 10.17
CA ILE A 298 -8.69 -21.13 9.39
C ILE A 298 -9.71 -20.11 9.95
N ASN A 299 -10.94 -20.54 10.24
CA ASN A 299 -11.98 -19.67 10.79
C ASN A 299 -11.62 -19.17 12.20
N ARG A 300 -11.07 -20.02 13.07
CA ARG A 300 -10.53 -19.63 14.38
C ARG A 300 -9.40 -18.61 14.24
N ASN A 301 -8.49 -18.83 13.29
CA ASN A 301 -7.39 -17.91 13.02
C ASN A 301 -7.88 -16.57 12.44
N HIS A 302 -8.92 -16.58 11.61
CA HIS A 302 -9.57 -15.35 11.15
C HIS A 302 -10.17 -14.57 12.32
N LYS A 303 -10.91 -15.23 13.21
CA LYS A 303 -11.47 -14.59 14.40
C LYS A 303 -10.38 -13.94 15.27
N LYS A 304 -9.29 -14.68 15.56
CA LYS A 304 -8.13 -14.15 16.29
C LYS A 304 -7.50 -12.93 15.59
N ARG A 305 -7.38 -12.95 14.26
CA ARG A 305 -6.85 -11.81 13.49
C ARG A 305 -7.76 -10.58 13.60
N TYR A 306 -9.08 -10.75 13.61
CA TYR A 306 -10.01 -9.64 13.81
C TYR A 306 -9.91 -9.06 15.22
N GLU A 307 -9.82 -9.91 16.25
CA GLU A 307 -9.62 -9.48 17.64
C GLU A 307 -8.32 -8.69 17.80
N VAL A 308 -7.20 -9.20 17.28
CA VAL A 308 -5.90 -8.50 17.32
C VAL A 308 -5.95 -7.17 16.56
N ARG A 309 -6.60 -7.12 15.39
CA ARG A 309 -6.76 -5.87 14.64
C ARG A 309 -7.53 -4.83 15.45
N HIS A 310 -8.61 -5.23 16.12
CA HIS A 310 -9.43 -4.32 16.91
C HIS A 310 -8.66 -3.76 18.11
N VAL A 311 -7.86 -4.61 18.79
CA VAL A 311 -6.98 -4.16 19.89
C VAL A 311 -5.96 -3.14 19.37
N LEU A 312 -5.25 -3.45 18.28
CA LEU A 312 -4.29 -2.51 17.69
C LEU A 312 -4.95 -1.21 17.24
N GLU A 313 -6.11 -1.27 16.60
CA GLU A 313 -6.83 -0.07 16.17
C GLU A 313 -7.24 0.82 17.34
N ASN A 314 -7.68 0.23 18.45
CA ASN A 314 -7.97 0.96 19.68
C ASN A 314 -6.71 1.59 20.28
N GLU A 315 -5.60 0.86 20.36
CA GLU A 315 -4.31 1.40 20.82
C GLU A 315 -3.84 2.59 19.97
N TYR A 316 -4.00 2.51 18.64
CA TYR A 316 -3.67 3.63 17.75
C TYR A 316 -4.59 4.83 17.98
N ARG A 317 -5.89 4.63 18.16
CA ARG A 317 -6.84 5.71 18.47
C ARG A 317 -6.54 6.38 19.80
N GLU A 318 -6.23 5.59 20.84
CA GLU A 318 -5.87 6.13 22.16
C GLU A 318 -4.55 6.91 22.11
N ARG A 319 -3.56 6.40 21.38
CA ARG A 319 -2.28 7.11 21.17
C ARG A 319 -2.50 8.43 20.42
N ASP A 320 -3.31 8.43 19.36
CA ASP A 320 -3.65 9.64 18.61
C ASP A 320 -4.38 10.67 19.49
N LEU A 321 -5.35 10.22 20.31
CA LEU A 321 -6.04 11.08 21.26
C LEU A 321 -5.07 11.68 22.30
N GLN A 322 -4.14 10.89 22.83
CA GLN A 322 -3.11 11.39 23.75
C GLN A 322 -2.18 12.40 23.08
N ASP A 323 -1.79 12.19 21.83
CA ASP A 323 -0.94 13.12 21.09
C ASP A 323 -1.68 14.42 20.75
N GLN A 324 -2.99 14.35 20.44
CA GLN A 324 -3.85 15.53 20.29
C GLN A 324 -3.93 16.33 21.59
N LEU A 325 -4.19 15.67 22.73
CA LEU A 325 -4.22 16.33 24.04
C LEU A 325 -2.88 16.97 24.40
N ARG A 326 -1.75 16.27 24.17
CA ARG A 326 -0.41 16.83 24.37
C ARG A 326 -0.16 18.05 23.50
N THR A 327 -0.63 18.03 22.26
CA THR A 327 -0.49 19.15 21.32
C THR A 327 -1.32 20.35 21.78
N GLN A 328 -2.58 20.12 22.18
CA GLN A 328 -3.46 21.14 22.73
C GLN A 328 -2.86 21.77 24.00
N ASP A 329 -2.34 20.95 24.93
CA ASP A 329 -1.68 21.43 26.15
C ASP A 329 -0.47 22.32 25.86
N ARG A 330 0.35 21.96 24.85
CA ARG A 330 1.49 22.78 24.43
C ARG A 330 1.04 24.11 23.86
N LEU A 331 -0.01 24.12 23.04
CA LEU A 331 -0.58 25.34 22.47
C LEU A 331 -1.15 26.26 23.57
N ILE A 332 -1.90 25.71 24.53
CA ILE A 332 -2.43 26.47 25.67
C ILE A 332 -1.29 27.07 26.49
N LYS A 333 -0.24 26.29 26.81
CA LYS A 333 0.93 26.79 27.55
C LYS A 333 1.66 27.90 26.79
N ARG A 334 1.76 27.76 25.47
CA ARG A 334 2.36 28.79 24.60
C ARG A 334 1.55 30.07 24.58
N HIS A 335 0.22 29.97 24.45
CA HIS A 335 -0.68 31.13 24.48
C HIS A 335 -0.58 31.84 25.84
N LYS A 336 -0.58 31.10 26.95
CA LYS A 336 -0.39 31.67 28.30
C LYS A 336 0.94 32.43 28.44
N TYR A 337 2.02 31.91 27.85
CA TYR A 337 3.31 32.58 27.82
C TYR A 337 3.24 33.88 27.01
N ASP A 338 2.60 33.86 25.84
CA ASP A 338 2.44 35.04 24.99
C ASP A 338 1.53 36.10 25.65
N ASP A 339 0.48 35.68 26.37
CA ASP A 339 -0.37 36.57 27.17
C ASP A 339 0.38 37.21 28.33
N LEU A 340 1.28 36.46 28.99
CA LEU A 340 2.14 36.99 30.05
C LEU A 340 3.07 38.07 29.47
N ILE A 341 3.75 37.81 28.35
CA ILE A 341 4.60 38.82 27.70
C ILE A 341 3.79 40.06 27.31
N LYS A 342 2.63 39.89 26.67
CA LYS A 342 1.76 41.02 26.28
C LYS A 342 1.33 41.90 27.46
N LYS A 343 1.18 41.32 28.66
CA LYS A 343 0.88 42.10 29.87
C LYS A 343 2.05 43.00 30.28
N TYR A 344 3.29 42.53 30.10
CA TYR A 344 4.52 43.27 30.43
C TYR A 344 5.03 44.17 29.30
N ASP A 345 4.65 43.90 28.04
CA ASP A 345 4.94 44.75 26.87
C ASP A 345 4.13 46.07 26.86
N LYS A 346 3.21 46.27 27.81
CA LYS A 346 2.59 47.57 28.01
C LYS A 346 3.69 48.53 28.46
N GLU A 347 3.91 49.60 27.70
CA GLU A 347 5.07 50.49 27.83
C GLU A 347 5.27 51.09 29.23
N PHE A 348 4.26 51.05 30.10
CA PHE A 348 4.32 51.53 31.47
C PHE A 348 3.49 50.60 32.37
N ASP A 349 4.02 50.27 33.55
CA ASP A 349 3.21 49.65 34.59
C ASP A 349 2.17 50.67 35.09
N ILE A 350 0.90 50.27 35.10
CA ILE A 350 -0.24 51.15 35.38
C ILE A 350 -0.18 51.69 36.83
N ILE A 351 0.52 50.97 37.71
CA ILE A 351 0.62 51.31 39.14
C ILE A 351 1.89 52.11 39.44
N THR A 352 3.05 51.67 38.96
CA THR A 352 4.34 52.33 39.26
C THR A 352 4.74 53.41 38.26
N LEU A 353 4.12 53.45 37.06
CA LEU A 353 4.47 54.33 35.94
C LEU A 353 5.93 54.22 35.46
N GLU A 354 6.68 53.25 36.00
CA GLU A 354 8.03 52.93 35.57
C GLU A 354 7.97 51.92 34.43
N LYS A 355 8.98 51.98 33.55
CA LYS A 355 9.14 50.98 32.50
C LYS A 355 9.69 49.71 33.16
N PRO A 356 8.94 48.61 33.22
CA PRO A 356 9.49 47.38 33.76
C PRO A 356 10.65 46.92 32.88
N GLU A 357 11.75 46.47 33.48
CA GLU A 357 12.85 45.84 32.75
C GLU A 357 12.40 44.46 32.26
N ILE A 358 11.85 44.43 31.04
CA ILE A 358 11.26 43.25 30.40
C ILE A 358 12.26 42.08 30.36
N ASP A 359 13.56 42.36 30.18
CA ASP A 359 14.61 41.35 30.08
C ASP A 359 14.76 40.49 31.34
N HIS A 360 14.62 41.08 32.53
CA HIS A 360 14.70 40.33 33.79
C HIS A 360 13.48 39.43 34.00
N ILE A 361 12.32 39.87 33.54
CA ILE A 361 11.06 39.13 33.63
C ILE A 361 11.04 37.97 32.63
N VAL A 362 11.44 38.22 31.37
CA VAL A 362 11.55 37.18 30.34
C VAL A 362 12.54 36.09 30.75
N LYS A 363 13.63 36.45 31.43
CA LYS A 363 14.62 35.50 31.95
C LYS A 363 14.13 34.70 33.16
N ALA A 364 13.18 35.24 33.93
CA ALA A 364 12.55 34.55 35.06
C ALA A 364 11.39 33.63 34.64
N LEU A 365 10.81 33.85 33.45
CA LEU A 365 9.76 32.99 32.92
C LEU A 365 10.32 31.64 32.42
N PRO A 366 9.55 30.55 32.56
CA PRO A 366 9.95 29.26 31.98
C PRO A 366 10.10 29.40 30.46
N PRO A 367 11.09 28.71 29.85
CA PRO A 367 11.35 28.84 28.42
C PRO A 367 10.10 28.45 27.62
N LYS A 368 9.81 29.23 26.57
CA LYS A 368 8.69 28.98 25.65
C LYS A 368 8.80 27.55 25.11
N PRO A 369 7.73 26.73 25.19
CA PRO A 369 7.78 25.38 24.67
C PRO A 369 8.16 25.40 23.18
N PRO A 370 9.12 24.56 22.74
CA PRO A 370 9.60 24.59 21.36
C PRO A 370 8.47 24.21 20.40
N LEU A 371 8.39 24.89 19.25
CA LEU A 371 7.46 24.49 18.19
C LEU A 371 7.77 23.08 17.72
N ASN A 372 6.72 22.32 17.44
CA ASN A 372 6.85 21.08 16.72
C ASN A 372 7.45 21.36 15.33
N SER A 373 8.19 20.40 14.77
CA SER A 373 8.78 20.48 13.43
C SER A 373 7.73 20.83 12.38
N TRP A 374 6.52 20.27 12.52
CA TRP A 374 5.39 20.57 11.63
C TRP A 374 4.87 22.00 11.80
N ASP A 375 4.73 22.49 13.03
CA ASP A 375 4.33 23.88 13.28
C ASP A 375 5.38 24.87 12.74
N LYS A 376 6.67 24.52 12.84
CA LYS A 376 7.74 25.30 12.21
C LYS A 376 7.55 25.38 10.70
N VAL A 377 7.20 24.27 10.05
CA VAL A 377 6.92 24.21 8.60
C VAL A 377 5.67 25.01 8.21
N GLN A 378 4.62 25.04 9.04
CA GLN A 378 3.46 25.90 8.77
C GLN A 378 3.74 27.38 9.02
N MET A 379 4.63 27.70 9.96
CA MET A 379 5.04 29.07 10.27
C MET A 379 6.09 29.61 9.29
N THR A 380 6.87 28.74 8.63
CA THR A 380 7.61 29.14 7.43
C THR A 380 6.59 29.41 6.34
N LYS A 381 6.18 30.68 6.23
CA LYS A 381 5.31 31.18 5.17
C LYS A 381 5.75 30.63 3.81
N SER A 382 4.77 30.33 2.96
CA SER A 382 5.00 30.01 1.55
C SER A 382 5.95 31.03 0.94
N VAL A 383 6.88 30.56 0.11
CA VAL A 383 7.91 31.35 -0.59
C VAL A 383 7.32 32.54 -1.39
N SER A 384 5.99 32.63 -1.54
CA SER A 384 5.27 33.75 -2.13
C SER A 384 5.37 35.08 -1.38
N ASP A 385 5.71 35.08 -0.09
CA ASP A 385 5.77 36.30 0.75
C ASP A 385 7.21 36.74 1.08
N ALA A 386 8.22 36.07 0.52
CA ALA A 386 9.60 36.56 0.63
C ALA A 386 9.74 37.83 -0.23
N PRO A 387 10.32 38.94 0.28
CA PRO A 387 10.60 40.10 -0.54
C PRO A 387 11.49 39.65 -1.70
N ILE A 388 10.99 39.85 -2.92
CA ILE A 388 11.72 39.55 -4.15
C ILE A 388 13.01 40.37 -4.09
N HIS A 389 14.12 39.71 -3.79
CA HIS A 389 15.43 40.30 -3.94
C HIS A 389 15.65 40.38 -5.46
N GLU A 390 15.41 41.55 -6.05
CA GLU A 390 15.72 41.81 -7.46
C GLU A 390 17.20 41.54 -7.68
N VAL A 391 17.49 40.38 -8.26
CA VAL A 391 18.79 40.10 -8.84
C VAL A 391 18.78 40.77 -10.21
N SER A 392 19.41 41.94 -10.30
CA SER A 392 19.64 42.64 -11.55
C SER A 392 20.42 41.74 -12.50
N ILE A 393 19.75 41.25 -13.54
CA ILE A 393 20.39 40.57 -14.68
C ILE A 393 21.12 41.64 -15.49
N PRO A 394 22.41 41.45 -15.84
CA PRO A 394 23.16 42.44 -16.62
C PRO A 394 22.53 42.63 -18.01
N GLU A 395 22.30 43.89 -18.38
CA GLU A 395 21.83 44.32 -19.71
C GLU A 395 22.78 43.81 -20.79
N GLY A 396 22.27 42.99 -21.73
CA GLY A 396 23.05 42.60 -22.91
C GLY A 396 22.67 41.30 -23.60
N ILE A 397 21.43 40.80 -23.50
CA ILE A 397 20.98 39.68 -24.33
C ILE A 397 19.62 40.02 -24.96
N ASP A 398 19.67 40.48 -26.21
CA ASP A 398 18.50 40.74 -27.04
C ASP A 398 17.83 39.41 -27.44
N PHE A 399 16.78 39.02 -26.72
CA PHE A 399 15.85 38.00 -27.18
C PHE A 399 14.81 38.63 -28.10
N LYS A 400 14.83 38.24 -29.38
CA LYS A 400 13.76 38.55 -30.33
C LYS A 400 12.52 37.74 -29.98
N ASP A 401 11.53 38.41 -29.40
CA ASP A 401 10.18 37.89 -29.21
C ASP A 401 9.38 38.02 -30.52
N ASN A 402 8.98 36.88 -31.09
CA ASN A 402 7.90 36.80 -32.05
C ASN A 402 6.59 36.70 -31.27
N GLY A 403 5.77 37.73 -31.38
CA GLY A 403 4.47 37.79 -30.73
C GLY A 403 3.51 36.70 -31.20
N GLN A 404 2.73 36.17 -30.25
CA GLN A 404 1.29 35.96 -30.35
C GLN A 404 0.78 35.22 -29.12
N ASN A 405 0.08 35.94 -28.24
CA ASN A 405 -1.27 35.64 -27.75
C ASN A 405 -1.45 36.13 -26.33
N GLN A 406 -2.23 37.20 -26.22
CA GLN A 406 -2.98 37.51 -25.02
C GLN A 406 -4.07 36.45 -24.85
N ASN A 407 -4.07 35.77 -23.71
CA ASN A 407 -5.30 35.40 -23.03
C ASN A 407 -4.99 35.23 -21.55
N GLU A 408 -5.33 36.29 -20.80
CA GLU A 408 -5.49 36.25 -19.37
C GLU A 408 -6.53 35.20 -19.00
N SER A 409 -6.11 34.17 -18.29
CA SER A 409 -7.01 33.42 -17.42
C SER A 409 -6.30 33.21 -16.09
N GLN A 410 -6.84 33.84 -15.05
CA GLN A 410 -6.45 33.65 -13.67
C GLN A 410 -6.60 32.18 -13.29
N GLY A 411 -5.50 31.44 -13.31
CA GLY A 411 -5.42 30.08 -12.80
C GLY A 411 -5.47 30.07 -11.29
N ARG A 412 -6.67 30.00 -10.70
CA ARG A 412 -6.87 29.54 -9.32
C ARG A 412 -6.27 28.14 -9.20
N VAL A 413 -5.12 28.03 -8.54
CA VAL A 413 -4.54 26.74 -8.11
C VAL A 413 -5.46 26.19 -7.02
N ARG A 414 -6.45 25.38 -7.42
CA ARG A 414 -7.17 24.50 -6.50
C ARG A 414 -6.24 23.34 -6.15
N PHE A 415 -5.76 23.31 -4.91
CA PHE A 415 -5.17 22.10 -4.35
C PHE A 415 -6.18 20.95 -4.45
N PRO A 416 -5.76 19.74 -4.87
CA PRO A 416 -6.64 18.59 -4.91
C PRO A 416 -7.03 18.23 -3.47
N GLN A 417 -8.30 18.43 -3.14
CA GLN A 417 -8.92 17.92 -1.94
C GLN A 417 -8.81 16.40 -1.98
N VAL A 418 -7.93 15.84 -1.14
CA VAL A 418 -7.73 14.40 -1.02
C VAL A 418 -8.99 13.82 -0.38
N HIS A 419 -9.98 13.48 -1.21
CA HIS A 419 -11.03 12.57 -0.80
C HIS A 419 -10.38 11.20 -0.57
N ARG A 420 -10.24 10.83 0.71
CA ARG A 420 -10.06 9.44 1.12
C ARG A 420 -11.29 8.65 0.67
N GLN A 421 -11.27 8.13 -0.55
CA GLN A 421 -12.18 7.08 -0.94
C GLN A 421 -11.76 5.80 -0.20
N GLY A 422 -12.64 5.33 0.67
CA GLY A 422 -12.52 4.03 1.32
C GLY A 422 -12.37 2.94 0.26
N SER A 423 -11.31 2.16 0.37
CA SER A 423 -11.07 1.03 -0.52
C SER A 423 -12.05 -0.10 -0.21
N GLU A 424 -13.20 -0.10 -0.85
CA GLU A 424 -14.02 -1.31 -1.03
C GLU A 424 -13.29 -2.23 -2.00
N LYS A 425 -12.41 -3.09 -1.46
CA LYS A 425 -11.83 -4.20 -2.21
C LYS A 425 -12.88 -5.30 -2.33
N SER A 426 -13.71 -5.21 -3.37
CA SER A 426 -14.52 -6.33 -3.86
C SER A 426 -13.59 -7.48 -4.25
N GLN A 427 -13.84 -8.66 -3.68
CA GLN A 427 -13.20 -9.91 -4.04
C GLN A 427 -13.49 -10.23 -5.51
N LYS A 428 -12.48 -10.08 -6.37
CA LYS A 428 -12.51 -10.58 -7.74
C LYS A 428 -12.02 -12.02 -7.72
N SER A 429 -12.97 -12.96 -7.68
CA SER A 429 -12.75 -14.38 -7.91
C SER A 429 -12.25 -14.56 -9.36
N ILE A 430 -10.98 -14.94 -9.49
CA ILE A 430 -10.40 -15.36 -10.76
C ILE A 430 -10.75 -16.85 -10.94
N SER A 431 -11.78 -17.12 -11.73
CA SER A 431 -12.06 -18.44 -12.28
C SER A 431 -11.00 -18.75 -13.35
N LYS A 432 -9.98 -19.54 -12.97
CA LYS A 432 -9.10 -20.19 -13.95
C LYS A 432 -9.84 -21.39 -14.53
N SER A 433 -10.26 -21.24 -15.78
CA SER A 433 -10.74 -22.32 -16.64
C SER A 433 -9.64 -23.37 -16.84
N ASN A 434 -9.99 -24.62 -16.54
CA ASN A 434 -9.19 -25.81 -16.81
C ASN A 434 -8.90 -25.93 -18.31
N LYS A 435 -7.62 -25.85 -18.68
CA LYS A 435 -7.13 -26.28 -19.99
C LYS A 435 -6.55 -27.68 -19.81
N SER A 436 -7.36 -28.67 -20.15
CA SER A 436 -7.00 -30.09 -20.20
C SER A 436 -5.97 -30.32 -21.31
N GLY A 437 -4.76 -30.71 -20.91
CA GLY A 437 -3.75 -31.29 -21.77
C GLY A 437 -3.05 -32.41 -20.99
N PRO A 438 -2.74 -33.56 -21.62
CA PRO A 438 -2.23 -34.72 -20.92
C PRO A 438 -0.77 -34.46 -20.51
N LYS A 439 -0.51 -34.44 -19.20
CA LYS A 439 0.85 -34.50 -18.67
C LYS A 439 1.20 -35.96 -18.40
N SER A 440 2.09 -36.49 -19.23
CA SER A 440 2.81 -37.74 -19.01
C SER A 440 3.56 -37.66 -17.67
N ILE A 441 3.12 -38.47 -16.71
CA ILE A 441 3.81 -38.71 -15.45
C ILE A 441 4.90 -39.75 -15.74
N ALA A 442 6.15 -39.28 -15.84
CA ALA A 442 7.32 -40.16 -15.79
C ALA A 442 7.60 -40.46 -14.31
N GLN A 443 7.17 -41.63 -13.85
CA GLN A 443 7.57 -42.20 -12.56
C GLN A 443 8.98 -42.79 -12.71
N SER A 444 9.97 -42.16 -12.10
CA SER A 444 11.29 -42.76 -11.93
C SER A 444 11.22 -43.76 -10.77
N LEU A 445 11.28 -45.04 -11.11
CA LEU A 445 11.55 -46.13 -10.16
C LEU A 445 12.99 -45.96 -9.66
N LYS A 446 13.16 -45.69 -8.36
CA LYS A 446 14.40 -45.98 -7.65
C LYS A 446 14.10 -47.07 -6.63
N SER A 447 14.46 -48.29 -7.01
CA SER A 447 14.63 -49.42 -6.13
C SER A 447 15.73 -49.11 -5.11
N ASN A 448 15.46 -49.29 -3.83
CA ASN A 448 16.51 -49.77 -2.93
C ASN A 448 15.92 -50.72 -1.89
N ILE A 449 16.49 -51.92 -1.92
CA ILE A 449 16.23 -53.07 -1.07
C ILE A 449 17.17 -52.96 0.13
N GLN A 450 16.64 -53.23 1.33
CA GLN A 450 17.26 -53.99 2.45
C GLN A 450 16.88 -53.42 3.82
N GLY A 451 16.53 -54.32 4.74
CA GLY A 451 16.70 -54.09 6.17
C GLY A 451 15.43 -54.06 7.00
N THR A 452 14.72 -55.19 7.08
CA THR A 452 13.84 -55.49 8.21
C THR A 452 14.68 -55.71 9.48
N GLU A 453 14.51 -54.87 10.49
CA GLU A 453 14.76 -55.27 11.88
C GLU A 453 13.67 -54.69 12.78
N ILE A 454 12.86 -55.61 13.31
CA ILE A 454 11.84 -55.39 14.32
C ILE A 454 12.57 -55.32 15.66
N LYS A 455 12.48 -54.19 16.36
CA LYS A 455 12.70 -54.15 17.81
C LYS A 455 11.47 -53.61 18.51
N SER A 456 10.73 -54.57 19.06
CA SER A 456 9.83 -54.41 20.19
C SER A 456 10.54 -53.70 21.35
N GLY A 457 9.94 -52.63 21.85
CA GLY A 457 10.32 -51.97 23.08
C GLY A 457 9.10 -51.29 23.68
N GLY A 458 8.40 -52.01 24.55
CA GLY A 458 7.42 -51.40 25.45
C GLY A 458 8.13 -50.63 26.55
N PHE A 459 7.46 -49.59 27.06
CA PHE A 459 7.08 -49.40 28.47
C PHE A 459 6.81 -47.92 28.76
N PHE A 460 5.72 -47.71 29.50
CA PHE A 460 5.26 -46.54 30.27
C PHE A 460 4.93 -45.23 29.52
#